data_AF-A0A2A4UEB9-F1
#
_entry.id   AF-A0A2A4UEB9-F1
#
_cell.length_a   1.000
_cell.length_b   1.000
_cell.length_c   1.000
_cell.angle_alpha   90.00
_cell.angle_beta   90.00
_cell.angle_gamma   90.00
#
_symmetry.space_group_name_H-M   'P 1'
#
loop_
_entity.id
_entity.type
_entity.pdbx_description
1 polymer ?
#
loop_
_entity_poly.entity_id
_entity_poly.type
_entity_poly.pdbx_seq_one_letter_code
_entity_poly.pdbx_strand_id
1 'polypeptide(L)' 'MNQLTHFDKAGRGRMVDVSDKEITTRIAIASGEIHMLPNT' A
#
# COMPACT_ATOMS: atom_id res chain seq x y z
N MET A 1 4.21 -17.27 9.06
CA MET A 1 4.21 -15.86 9.51
C MET A 1 4.38 -14.98 8.28
N ASN A 2 3.52 -13.99 8.07
CA ASN A 2 3.57 -13.12 6.89
C ASN A 2 4.66 -12.04 7.10
N GLN A 3 5.75 -12.09 6.34
CA GLN A 3 6.84 -11.12 6.47
C GLN A 3 6.44 -9.77 5.84
N LEU A 4 6.65 -8.68 6.57
CA LEU A 4 6.43 -7.34 6.04
C LEU A 4 7.52 -6.99 5.02
N THR A 5 7.14 -6.58 3.82
CA THR A 5 8.09 -6.29 2.74
C THR A 5 8.67 -4.88 2.82
N HIS A 6 7.92 -3.91 3.37
CA HIS A 6 8.31 -2.50 3.42
C HIS A 6 9.14 -2.12 4.66
N PHE A 7 9.50 -3.10 5.51
CA PHE A 7 10.33 -2.88 6.69
C PHE A 7 11.64 -3.67 6.61
N ASP A 8 12.69 -3.12 7.21
CA ASP A 8 13.96 -3.81 7.42
C ASP A 8 13.95 -4.64 8.72
N LYS A 9 15.08 -5.29 9.03
CA LYS A 9 15.22 -6.12 10.24
C LYS A 9 15.18 -5.31 11.55
N ALA A 10 15.44 -4.01 11.49
CA ALA A 10 15.37 -3.10 12.63
C ALA A 10 13.98 -2.43 12.75
N GLY A 11 13.02 -2.78 11.89
CA GLY A 11 11.69 -2.19 11.88
C GLY A 11 11.63 -0.79 11.25
N ARG A 12 12.67 -0.37 10.51
CA ARG A 12 12.67 0.89 9.77
C ARG A 12 12.06 0.69 8.39
N GLY A 13 11.37 1.72 7.88
CA GLY A 13 10.82 1.71 6.53
C GLY A 13 11.93 1.59 5.47
N ARG A 14 11.68 0.78 4.44
CA ARG A 14 12.56 0.62 3.28
C ARG A 14 11.76 0.52 1.99
N MET A 15 12.36 0.95 0.89
CA MET A 15 11.81 0.67 -0.44
C MET A 15 12.09 -0.80 -0.81
N VAL A 16 11.10 -1.44 -1.44
CA VAL A 16 11.26 -2.80 -1.96
C VAL A 16 11.82 -2.69 -3.37
N ASP A 17 12.94 -3.38 -3.64
CA ASP A 17 13.41 -3.54 -5.01
C ASP A 17 12.44 -4.42 -5.79
N VAL A 18 12.00 -3.92 -6.94
CA VAL A 18 11.06 -4.57 -7.84
C VAL A 18 11.62 -4.70 -9.26
N SER A 19 12.92 -4.47 -9.45
CA SER A 19 13.56 -4.42 -10.77
C SER A 19 13.43 -5.73 -11.55
N ASP A 20 13.41 -6.87 -10.85
CA ASP A 20 13.25 -8.20 -11.45
C ASP A 20 11.80 -8.57 -11.78
N LYS A 21 10.83 -7.68 -11.53
CA LYS A 21 9.42 -7.97 -11.78
C LYS A 21 9.05 -7.65 -13.23
N GLU A 22 8.38 -8.59 -13.87
CA GLU A 22 7.79 -8.40 -15.19
C GLU A 22 6.84 -7.20 -15.22
N ILE A 23 6.96 -6.43 -16.30
CA ILE A 23 6.09 -5.29 -16.56
C ILE A 23 4.72 -5.82 -17.00
N THR A 24 3.69 -5.46 -16.26
CA THR A 24 2.30 -5.80 -16.60
C THR A 24 1.40 -4.58 -16.47
N THR A 25 0.33 -4.52 -17.25
CA THR A 25 -0.71 -3.50 -17.06
C THR A 25 -1.45 -3.77 -15.75
N ARG A 26 -1.49 -2.77 -14.87
CA ARG A 26 -2.13 -2.85 -13.55
C ARG A 26 -3.04 -1.65 -13.37
N ILE A 27 -4.27 -1.90 -12.93
CA ILE A 27 -5.27 -0.86 -12.68
C ILE A 27 -5.68 -0.98 -11.21
N ALA A 28 -5.76 0.17 -10.53
CA ALA A 28 -6.28 0.26 -9.18
C ALA A 28 -7.39 1.31 -9.15
N ILE A 29 -8.47 1.02 -8.44
CA ILE A 29 -9.58 1.94 -8.19
C ILE A 29 -9.67 2.11 -6.67
N ALA A 30 -9.72 3.36 -6.21
CA ALA A 30 -9.92 3.69 -4.81
C ALA A 30 -11.18 4.54 -4.65
N SER A 31 -11.90 4.32 -3.56
CA SER A 31 -13.07 5.11 -3.16
C SER A 31 -12.99 5.42 -1.66
N GLY A 32 -13.64 6.49 -1.24
CA GLY A 32 -13.79 6.86 0.16
C GLY A 32 -15.14 7.52 0.39
N GLU A 33 -15.61 7.50 1.63
CA GLU A 33 -16.87 8.13 2.03
C GLU A 33 -16.62 8.96 3.28
N ILE A 34 -17.34 10.07 3.40
CA ILE A 34 -17.37 10.90 4.62
C ILE A 34 -18.78 10.82 5.18
N HIS A 35 -18.90 10.29 6.39
CA HIS A 35 -20.17 10.28 7.11
C HIS A 35 -20.28 11.58 7.90
N MET A 36 -21.38 12.30 7.67
CA MET A 36 -21.66 13.57 8.33
C MET A 36 -22.85 13.45 9.28
N LEU A 37 -22.90 14.33 10.28
CA LEU A 37 -24.09 14.44 11.12
C LEU A 37 -25.25 15.02 10.28
N PRO A 38 -26.52 14.64 10.54
CA PRO A 38 -27.68 15.10 9.77
C PRO A 38 -27.84 16.63 9.67
N ASN A 39 -27.28 17.38 10.63
CA ASN A 39 -27.38 18.83 10.72
C ASN A 39 -26.10 19.55 10.26
N THR A 40 -25.22 18.87 9.50
CA THR A 40 -24.07 19.51 8.87
C THR A 40 -24.42 20.03 7.49
#